data_AF-Q01GD4-F1
#
_entry.id   AF-Q01GD4-F1
#
_cell.length_a   1.000
_cell.length_b   1.000
_cell.length_c   1.000
_cell.angle_alpha   90.00
_cell.angle_beta   90.00
_cell.angle_gamma   90.00
#
_symmetry.space_group_name_H-M   'P 1'
#
loop_
_entity.id
_entity.type
_entity.pdbx_description
1 polymer ?
#
loop_
_entity_poly.entity_id
_entity_poly.type
_entity_poly.pdbx_seq_one_letter_code
_entity_poly.pdbx_strand_id
1 'polypeptide(L)'
;MFVRLASRWWASSVTTTTQREISLTAVFGRDVRSMSSSAQKSSNEGASEDATARTLLDANAKRFDAALSGGRALEALLLGRSEDLRCVDVMCEHVGEACACRLARVVERRGVGLRVLDVSGNRLRALPSAIWGLKELEKLDASDNALTERDVPFDDLIERASETAPKLRELNLRGNVELVDGLGDRWRAVVDAMAKRGVRLTL
;
A
#
# COMPACT_ATOMS: atom_id res chain seq x y z
N MET A 1 42.27 5.38 -25.83
CA MET A 1 42.56 6.52 -24.93
C MET A 1 41.65 6.38 -23.72
N PHE A 2 42.12 5.65 -22.70
CA PHE A 2 41.39 5.32 -21.48
C PHE A 2 41.71 6.36 -20.41
N VAL A 3 40.71 6.98 -19.79
CA VAL A 3 40.87 7.68 -18.51
C VAL A 3 39.79 7.19 -17.55
N ARG A 4 40.22 6.34 -16.61
CA ARG A 4 39.54 5.99 -15.37
C ARG A 4 39.63 7.19 -14.42
N LEU A 5 38.54 7.53 -13.74
CA LEU A 5 38.60 8.28 -12.48
C LEU A 5 37.98 7.43 -11.37
N ALA A 6 38.87 7.02 -10.48
CA ALA A 6 38.60 6.30 -9.25
C ALA A 6 38.54 7.31 -8.10
N SER A 7 37.49 7.25 -7.29
CA SER A 7 37.45 7.93 -6.00
C SER A 7 37.68 6.89 -4.91
N ARG A 8 38.86 6.98 -4.30
CA ARG A 8 39.44 6.02 -3.39
C ARG A 8 38.80 6.17 -2.02
N TRP A 9 38.40 5.03 -1.47
CA TRP A 9 38.00 4.83 -0.09
C TRP A 9 39.22 5.06 0.82
N TRP A 10 39.01 5.77 1.93
CA TRP A 10 39.96 5.81 3.04
C TRP A 10 39.53 4.81 4.10
N ALA A 11 40.48 3.95 4.47
CA ALA A 11 40.34 2.92 5.48
C ALA A 11 40.96 3.37 6.81
N SER A 12 40.26 3.00 7.88
CA SER A 12 40.76 2.57 9.18
C SER A 12 41.43 3.58 10.12
N SER A 13 40.87 3.67 11.32
CA SER A 13 41.64 3.39 12.55
C SER A 13 40.73 2.76 13.60
N VAL A 14 41.20 1.60 14.08
CA VAL A 14 40.63 0.76 15.13
C VAL A 14 41.10 1.29 16.48
N THR A 15 40.20 1.38 17.46
CA THR A 15 40.57 1.45 18.88
C THR A 15 39.73 0.46 19.67
N THR A 16 40.41 -0.59 20.14
CA THR A 16 40.00 -1.57 21.14
C THR A 16 39.95 -0.94 22.54
N THR A 17 39.28 -1.59 23.52
CA THR A 17 39.25 -1.37 25.00
C THR A 17 37.80 -1.06 25.46
N THR A 18 37.11 -1.75 26.38
CA THR A 18 37.43 -2.83 27.33
C THR A 18 36.13 -3.50 27.81
N GLN A 19 36.25 -4.79 28.06
CA GLN A 19 35.26 -5.72 28.62
C GLN A 19 35.06 -5.52 30.13
N ARG A 20 33.81 -5.52 30.60
CA ARG A 20 33.44 -5.90 31.98
C ARG A 20 32.09 -6.61 31.98
N GLU A 21 32.13 -7.88 32.33
CA GLU A 21 30.99 -8.72 32.73
C GLU A 21 30.44 -8.27 34.10
N ILE A 22 29.17 -8.59 34.40
CA ILE A 22 28.72 -9.29 35.61
C ILE A 22 27.20 -9.60 35.48
N SER A 23 26.84 -10.74 36.03
CA SER A 23 25.69 -11.60 35.76
C SER A 23 24.38 -11.30 36.53
N LEU A 24 23.28 -11.72 35.88
CA LEU A 24 22.08 -12.44 36.38
C LEU A 24 21.49 -12.11 37.77
N THR A 25 20.19 -11.77 37.77
CA THR A 25 19.20 -12.50 38.59
C THR A 25 17.76 -12.29 38.08
N ALA A 26 17.00 -13.38 38.00
CA ALA A 26 15.57 -13.40 37.74
C ALA A 26 14.78 -13.18 39.03
N VAL A 27 13.66 -12.44 38.99
CA VAL A 27 12.59 -12.50 40.00
C VAL A 27 11.23 -12.40 39.31
N PHE A 28 10.40 -13.39 39.62
CA PHE A 28 8.97 -13.48 39.31
C PHE A 28 8.16 -12.35 39.96
N GLY A 29 7.15 -11.85 39.26
CA GLY A 29 6.10 -11.01 39.84
C GLY A 29 4.87 -10.99 38.94
N ARG A 30 3.88 -11.83 39.25
CA ARG A 30 2.51 -11.72 38.74
C ARG A 30 1.90 -10.44 39.30
N ASP A 31 1.21 -9.67 38.47
CA ASP A 31 0.05 -8.92 38.94
C ASP A 31 -1.01 -8.74 37.85
N VAL A 32 -2.24 -9.04 38.26
CA VAL A 32 -3.50 -8.96 37.53
C VAL A 32 -4.21 -7.69 37.98
N ARG A 33 -4.66 -6.87 37.02
CA ARG A 33 -5.82 -5.94 37.08
C ARG A 33 -5.89 -5.26 35.71
N SER A 34 -6.80 -5.65 34.82
CA SER A 34 -8.20 -5.18 34.74
C SER A 34 -8.33 -3.66 34.82
N MET A 35 -8.77 -3.07 33.70
CA MET A 35 -9.69 -1.93 33.53
C MET A 35 -9.33 -1.21 32.22
N SER A 36 -9.89 -1.63 31.08
CA SER A 36 -11.15 -1.14 30.52
C SER A 36 -11.17 0.37 30.22
N SER A 37 -10.95 0.73 28.97
CA SER A 37 -11.73 1.81 28.36
C SER A 37 -11.80 1.68 26.84
N SER A 38 -13.04 1.57 26.35
CA SER A 38 -13.48 2.12 25.05
C SER A 38 -13.03 1.38 23.80
N ALA A 39 -13.50 0.13 23.67
CA ALA A 39 -13.79 -0.44 22.36
C ALA A 39 -14.93 0.38 21.73
N GLN A 40 -14.58 1.35 20.88
CA GLN A 40 -15.51 1.95 19.93
C GLN A 40 -15.90 0.86 18.93
N LYS A 41 -17.03 0.20 19.23
CA LYS A 41 -17.71 -0.73 18.34
C LYS A 41 -18.34 0.09 17.22
N SER A 42 -17.54 0.40 16.19
CA SER A 42 -18.03 0.81 14.89
C SER A 42 -18.69 -0.41 14.26
N SER A 43 -20.02 -0.44 14.31
CA SER A 43 -20.86 -1.32 13.51
C SER A 43 -20.65 -0.93 12.04
N ASN A 44 -19.71 -1.58 11.39
CA ASN A 44 -19.54 -1.53 9.95
C ASN A 44 -19.76 -2.95 9.44
N GLU A 45 -20.61 -3.12 8.43
CA GLU A 45 -20.81 -4.37 7.68
C GLU A 45 -19.49 -4.72 6.98
N GLY A 46 -18.55 -5.23 7.78
CA GLY A 46 -17.15 -5.36 7.43
C GLY A 46 -16.87 -6.78 6.99
N ALA A 47 -16.12 -6.91 5.89
CA ALA A 47 -15.46 -8.14 5.51
C ALA A 47 -14.88 -8.84 6.76
N SER A 48 -15.06 -10.17 6.85
CA SER A 48 -14.55 -10.96 7.98
C SER A 48 -13.08 -10.59 8.24
N GLU A 49 -12.66 -10.57 9.51
CA GLU A 49 -11.24 -10.37 9.86
C GLU A 49 -10.33 -11.36 9.10
N ASP A 50 -10.86 -12.52 8.75
CA ASP A 50 -10.18 -13.53 7.94
C ASP A 50 -9.86 -13.06 6.52
N ALA A 51 -10.70 -12.21 5.92
CA ALA A 51 -10.58 -11.72 4.55
C ALA A 51 -9.89 -10.34 4.45
N THR A 52 -9.55 -9.74 5.59
CA THR A 52 -8.84 -8.45 5.67
C THR A 52 -7.37 -8.69 6.03
N ALA A 53 -6.47 -8.03 5.32
CA ALA A 53 -5.05 -7.96 5.67
C ALA A 53 -4.60 -6.52 5.93
N ARG A 54 -3.70 -6.36 6.92
CA ARG A 54 -3.13 -5.05 7.30
C ARG A 54 -1.62 -4.94 7.10
N THR A 55 -1.00 -6.04 6.67
CA THR A 55 0.42 -6.12 6.32
C THR A 55 0.56 -6.90 5.02
N LEU A 56 1.65 -6.70 4.29
CA LEU A 56 1.96 -7.51 3.11
C LEU A 56 2.22 -8.96 3.49
N LEU A 57 2.77 -9.21 4.69
CA LEU A 57 3.00 -10.57 5.20
C LEU A 57 1.66 -11.30 5.43
N ASP A 58 0.73 -10.65 6.11
CA ASP A 58 -0.62 -11.18 6.36
C ASP A 58 -1.37 -11.42 5.04
N ALA A 59 -1.31 -10.46 4.11
CA ALA A 59 -1.91 -10.59 2.78
C ALA A 59 -1.38 -11.80 2.00
N ASN A 60 -0.07 -12.06 2.08
CA ASN A 60 0.53 -13.24 1.45
C ASN A 60 0.16 -14.55 2.15
N ALA A 61 -0.04 -14.50 3.48
CA ALA A 61 -0.43 -15.64 4.30
C ALA A 61 -1.91 -16.02 4.14
N LYS A 62 -2.78 -15.10 3.70
CA LYS A 62 -4.18 -15.42 3.38
C LYS A 62 -4.22 -16.49 2.28
N ARG A 63 -4.72 -17.66 2.65
CA ARG A 63 -4.77 -18.85 1.80
C ARG A 63 -5.99 -18.77 0.88
N PHE A 64 -5.76 -18.59 -0.41
CA PHE A 64 -6.76 -18.95 -1.41
C PHE A 64 -6.66 -20.46 -1.66
N ASP A 65 -7.57 -21.23 -1.07
CA ASP A 65 -7.68 -22.66 -1.33
C ASP A 65 -8.99 -22.93 -2.06
N ALA A 66 -8.91 -23.05 -3.38
CA ALA A 66 -10.06 -23.32 -4.23
C ALA A 66 -10.74 -24.66 -3.92
N ALA A 67 -10.08 -25.57 -3.19
CA ALA A 67 -10.61 -26.86 -2.81
C ALA A 67 -11.30 -26.87 -1.42
N LEU A 68 -11.14 -25.81 -0.62
CA LEU A 68 -11.82 -25.68 0.67
C LEU A 68 -13.09 -24.83 0.50
N SER A 69 -14.24 -25.36 0.93
CA SER A 69 -15.55 -24.70 0.97
C SER A 69 -15.65 -23.49 1.92
N GLY A 70 -14.51 -22.93 2.34
CA GLY A 70 -14.37 -21.75 3.19
C GLY A 70 -13.07 -20.96 2.98
N GLY A 71 -12.29 -21.24 1.92
CA GLY A 71 -11.10 -20.45 1.58
C GLY A 71 -11.52 -19.05 1.14
N ARG A 72 -11.52 -18.08 2.06
CA ARG A 72 -11.89 -16.69 1.74
C ARG A 72 -10.75 -16.01 0.98
N ALA A 73 -11.06 -15.48 -0.18
CA ALA A 73 -10.16 -14.61 -0.91
C ALA A 73 -9.85 -13.36 -0.07
N LEU A 74 -8.68 -12.77 -0.30
CA LEU A 74 -8.35 -11.46 0.28
C LEU A 74 -9.31 -10.42 -0.31
N GLU A 75 -10.19 -9.87 0.52
CA GLU A 75 -11.19 -8.87 0.12
C GLU A 75 -10.76 -7.45 0.45
N ALA A 76 -9.97 -7.26 1.53
CA ALA A 76 -9.51 -5.94 1.94
C ALA A 76 -8.02 -5.95 2.27
N LEU A 77 -7.27 -5.00 1.71
CA LEU A 77 -5.86 -4.78 1.98
C LEU A 77 -5.67 -3.35 2.46
N LEU A 78 -5.36 -3.20 3.74
CA LEU A 78 -5.30 -1.91 4.44
C LEU A 78 -3.85 -1.59 4.82
N LEU A 79 -3.18 -0.82 3.98
CA LEU A 79 -1.77 -0.44 4.10
C LEU A 79 -1.61 1.08 4.29
N GLY A 80 -2.62 1.78 4.79
CA GLY A 80 -2.52 3.20 5.11
C GLY A 80 -1.40 3.48 6.11
N ARG A 81 -0.46 4.38 5.77
CA ARG A 81 0.75 4.71 6.54
C ARG A 81 1.54 3.46 6.96
N SER A 82 1.66 2.49 6.05
CA SER A 82 2.33 1.21 6.29
C SER A 82 3.81 1.25 5.91
N GLU A 83 4.64 0.76 6.81
CA GLU A 83 6.08 0.60 6.59
C GLU A 83 6.41 -0.55 5.63
N ASP A 84 5.45 -1.44 5.34
CA ASP A 84 5.67 -2.63 4.51
C ASP A 84 5.94 -2.29 3.04
N LEU A 85 5.51 -1.11 2.59
CA LEU A 85 5.69 -0.62 1.23
C LEU A 85 7.10 -0.08 0.98
N ARG A 86 7.96 0.03 2.01
CA ARG A 86 9.36 0.37 1.79
C ARG A 86 10.04 -0.65 0.89
N CYS A 87 10.72 -0.15 -0.12
CA CYS A 87 11.43 -0.97 -1.07
C CYS A 87 12.68 -1.57 -0.42
N VAL A 88 12.82 -2.88 -0.54
CA VAL A 88 14.00 -3.65 -0.11
C VAL A 88 14.71 -4.31 -1.28
N ASP A 89 14.24 -4.07 -2.51
CA ASP A 89 14.86 -4.60 -3.72
C ASP A 89 16.06 -3.74 -4.10
N VAL A 90 17.26 -4.24 -3.82
CA VAL A 90 18.53 -3.53 -4.06
C VAL A 90 18.74 -3.08 -5.51
N MET A 91 17.96 -3.58 -6.48
CA MET A 91 18.02 -3.18 -7.89
C MET A 91 17.02 -2.06 -8.24
N CYS A 92 16.20 -1.60 -7.29
CA CYS A 92 15.24 -0.52 -7.49
C CYS A 92 15.88 0.85 -7.23
N GLU A 93 15.56 1.86 -8.03
CA GLU A 93 16.04 3.23 -7.82
C GLU A 93 15.44 3.90 -6.55
N HIS A 94 14.38 3.33 -5.98
CA HIS A 94 13.66 3.83 -4.81
C HIS A 94 13.87 2.98 -3.54
N VAL A 95 14.99 2.26 -3.43
CA VAL A 95 15.33 1.49 -2.22
C VAL A 95 15.23 2.35 -0.96
N GLY A 96 14.56 1.85 0.07
CA GLY A 96 14.35 2.55 1.35
C GLY A 96 13.17 3.53 1.38
N GLU A 97 12.63 3.91 0.21
CA GLU A 97 11.40 4.69 0.07
C GLU A 97 10.18 3.78 -0.17
N ALA A 98 8.97 4.32 0.01
CA ALA A 98 7.76 3.59 -0.37
C ALA A 98 7.71 3.39 -1.89
N CYS A 99 7.43 2.17 -2.33
CA CYS A 99 7.50 1.83 -3.73
C CYS A 99 6.34 0.94 -4.18
N ALA A 100 5.84 1.22 -5.38
CA ALA A 100 4.83 0.45 -6.08
C ALA A 100 5.20 -1.03 -6.24
N CYS A 101 6.50 -1.37 -6.30
CA CYS A 101 6.96 -2.74 -6.57
C CYS A 101 6.53 -3.74 -5.49
N ARG A 102 6.48 -3.32 -4.21
CA ARG A 102 6.06 -4.19 -3.10
C ARG A 102 4.56 -4.45 -3.17
N LEU A 103 3.79 -3.42 -3.49
CA LEU A 103 2.35 -3.50 -3.69
C LEU A 103 2.00 -4.38 -4.89
N ALA A 104 2.71 -4.20 -6.02
CA ALA A 104 2.51 -4.96 -7.26
C ALA A 104 2.53 -6.46 -7.01
N ARG A 105 3.57 -6.94 -6.30
CA ARG A 105 3.76 -8.37 -6.03
C ARG A 105 2.59 -8.99 -5.27
N VAL A 106 1.99 -8.27 -4.33
CA VAL A 106 0.84 -8.79 -3.56
C VAL A 106 -0.44 -8.69 -4.37
N VAL A 107 -0.67 -7.56 -5.04
CA VAL A 107 -1.86 -7.35 -5.89
C VAL A 107 -1.93 -8.40 -7.01
N GLU A 108 -0.82 -8.66 -7.70
CA GLU A 108 -0.74 -9.67 -8.76
C GLU A 108 -1.01 -11.10 -8.27
N ARG A 109 -0.57 -11.43 -7.05
CA ARG A 109 -0.67 -12.81 -6.50
C ARG A 109 -1.94 -13.09 -5.72
N ARG A 110 -2.57 -12.04 -5.16
CA ARG A 110 -3.65 -12.15 -4.17
C ARG A 110 -4.84 -11.22 -4.45
N GLY A 111 -4.75 -10.33 -5.43
CA GLY A 111 -5.75 -9.29 -5.67
C GLY A 111 -7.05 -9.74 -6.33
N VAL A 112 -7.18 -11.01 -6.76
CA VAL A 112 -8.32 -11.50 -7.56
C VAL A 112 -9.69 -11.20 -6.91
N GLY A 113 -9.78 -11.32 -5.58
CA GLY A 113 -11.00 -11.03 -4.81
C GLY A 113 -10.99 -9.68 -4.09
N LEU A 114 -10.01 -8.81 -4.37
CA LEU A 114 -9.80 -7.59 -3.61
C LEU A 114 -10.85 -6.54 -3.96
N ARG A 115 -11.60 -6.09 -2.96
CA ARG A 115 -12.70 -5.12 -3.06
C ARG A 115 -12.30 -3.77 -2.47
N VAL A 116 -11.47 -3.78 -1.44
CA VAL A 116 -11.00 -2.56 -0.76
C VAL A 116 -9.49 -2.55 -0.72
N LEU A 117 -8.89 -1.48 -1.24
CA LEU A 117 -7.47 -1.22 -1.16
C LEU A 117 -7.24 0.17 -0.56
N ASP A 118 -6.56 0.22 0.59
CA ASP A 118 -6.10 1.45 1.21
C ASP A 118 -4.57 1.46 1.21
N VAL A 119 -3.98 2.44 0.53
CA VAL A 119 -2.54 2.73 0.48
C VAL A 119 -2.28 4.20 0.81
N SER A 120 -3.17 4.82 1.59
CA SER A 120 -3.09 6.23 1.94
C SER A 120 -1.85 6.57 2.77
N GLY A 121 -1.32 7.78 2.64
CA GLY A 121 -0.26 8.28 3.54
C GLY A 121 1.09 7.58 3.41
N ASN A 122 1.41 6.99 2.26
CA ASN A 122 2.64 6.21 2.05
C ASN A 122 3.71 6.93 1.23
N ARG A 123 3.44 8.12 0.66
CA ARG A 123 4.34 8.82 -0.28
C ARG A 123 4.68 8.00 -1.54
N LEU A 124 3.77 7.14 -1.97
CA LEU A 124 3.92 6.41 -3.23
C LEU A 124 4.00 7.41 -4.39
N ARG A 125 4.99 7.21 -5.26
CA ARG A 125 5.16 7.99 -6.50
C ARG A 125 4.47 7.37 -7.71
N ALA A 126 4.00 6.13 -7.58
CA ALA A 126 3.29 5.41 -8.61
C ALA A 126 2.34 4.37 -7.99
N LEU A 127 1.29 4.02 -8.73
CA LEU A 127 0.46 2.85 -8.46
C LEU A 127 0.77 1.77 -9.50
N PRO A 128 0.90 0.49 -9.11
CA PRO A 128 1.10 -0.58 -10.08
C PRO A 128 -0.13 -0.76 -10.97
N SER A 129 0.08 -0.95 -12.28
CA SER A 129 -0.99 -1.08 -13.27
C SER A 129 -1.96 -2.23 -12.98
N ALA A 130 -1.47 -3.28 -12.29
CA ALA A 130 -2.27 -4.41 -11.84
C ALA A 130 -3.50 -4.02 -11.00
N ILE A 131 -3.47 -2.88 -10.27
CA ILE A 131 -4.62 -2.37 -9.50
C ILE A 131 -5.81 -2.10 -10.41
N TRP A 132 -5.56 -1.53 -11.58
CA TRP A 132 -6.61 -1.16 -12.54
C TRP A 132 -7.18 -2.37 -13.27
N GLY A 133 -6.50 -3.52 -13.22
CA GLY A 133 -7.00 -4.80 -13.73
C GLY A 133 -7.93 -5.56 -12.76
N LEU A 134 -8.04 -5.10 -11.51
CA LEU A 134 -8.83 -5.79 -10.48
C LEU A 134 -10.33 -5.67 -10.76
N LYS A 135 -10.97 -6.81 -11.04
CA LYS A 135 -12.39 -6.87 -11.45
C LYS A 135 -13.36 -6.67 -10.28
N GLU A 136 -12.93 -6.98 -9.08
CA GLU A 136 -13.72 -6.88 -7.86
C GLU A 136 -13.47 -5.59 -7.05
N LEU A 137 -12.51 -4.75 -7.46
CA LEU A 137 -12.14 -3.56 -6.71
C LEU A 137 -13.29 -2.54 -6.73
N GLU A 138 -13.80 -2.20 -5.54
CA GLU A 138 -14.90 -1.25 -5.33
C GLU A 138 -14.39 0.08 -4.77
N LYS A 139 -13.37 0.03 -3.92
CA LYS A 139 -12.83 1.20 -3.21
C LYS A 139 -11.31 1.21 -3.25
N LEU A 140 -10.76 2.32 -3.72
CA LEU A 140 -9.34 2.62 -3.67
C LEU A 140 -9.11 3.93 -2.93
N ASP A 141 -8.42 3.85 -1.79
CA ASP A 141 -7.86 5.02 -1.13
C ASP A 141 -6.34 5.08 -1.36
N ALA A 142 -5.91 6.06 -2.15
CA ALA A 142 -4.51 6.38 -2.37
C ALA A 142 -4.22 7.85 -2.02
N SER A 143 -4.98 8.41 -1.08
CA SER A 143 -4.78 9.78 -0.57
C SER A 143 -3.42 9.96 0.13
N ASP A 144 -2.97 11.20 0.23
CA ASP A 144 -1.73 11.60 0.91
C ASP A 144 -0.50 10.80 0.40
N ASN A 145 -0.39 10.67 -0.91
CA ASN A 145 0.77 10.11 -1.61
C ASN A 145 1.46 11.20 -2.46
N ALA A 146 2.41 10.79 -3.31
CA ALA A 146 3.12 11.66 -4.23
C ALA A 146 2.83 11.25 -5.69
N LEU A 147 1.58 10.87 -5.97
CA LEU A 147 1.15 10.48 -7.30
C LEU A 147 1.05 11.71 -8.20
N THR A 148 1.27 11.49 -9.49
CA THR A 148 1.07 12.46 -10.57
C THR A 148 -0.10 12.03 -11.45
N GLU A 149 -0.51 12.90 -12.38
CA GLU A 149 -1.57 12.57 -13.35
C GLU A 149 -1.29 11.30 -14.18
N ARG A 150 -0.01 10.93 -14.33
CA ARG A 150 0.41 9.78 -15.15
C ARG A 150 0.27 8.45 -14.43
N ASP A 151 0.18 8.47 -13.10
CA ASP A 151 0.09 7.27 -12.26
C ASP A 151 -1.35 6.73 -12.16
N VAL A 152 -2.32 7.52 -12.62
CA VAL A 152 -3.74 7.19 -12.67
C VAL A 152 -4.20 7.21 -14.13
N PRO A 153 -4.65 6.08 -14.70
CA PRO A 153 -5.05 6.00 -16.09
C PRO A 153 -6.48 6.54 -16.26
N PHE A 154 -6.67 7.86 -16.07
CA PHE A 154 -7.98 8.50 -16.14
C PHE A 154 -8.68 8.22 -17.46
N ASP A 155 -7.96 8.26 -18.59
CA ASP A 155 -8.53 8.01 -19.91
C ASP A 155 -9.05 6.57 -20.04
N ASP A 156 -8.30 5.55 -19.60
CA ASP A 156 -8.77 4.16 -19.59
C ASP A 156 -9.91 3.93 -18.58
N LEU A 157 -9.88 4.62 -17.44
CA LEU A 157 -10.97 4.59 -16.47
C LEU A 157 -12.26 5.19 -17.06
N ILE A 158 -12.17 6.14 -17.99
CA ILE A 158 -13.33 6.78 -18.60
C ILE A 158 -13.79 6.01 -19.85
N GLU A 159 -12.88 5.71 -20.76
CA GLU A 159 -13.19 5.14 -22.09
C GLU A 159 -13.32 3.62 -22.08
N ARG A 160 -12.57 2.93 -21.20
CA ARG A 160 -12.49 1.47 -21.13
C ARG A 160 -13.02 0.96 -19.78
N ALA A 161 -14.09 1.57 -19.28
CA ALA A 161 -14.63 1.29 -17.95
C ALA A 161 -14.99 -0.19 -17.70
N SER A 162 -15.34 -0.97 -18.72
CA SER A 162 -15.61 -2.42 -18.60
C SER A 162 -14.35 -3.25 -18.37
N GLU A 163 -13.20 -2.76 -18.83
CA GLU A 163 -11.91 -3.43 -18.72
C GLU A 163 -11.11 -2.93 -17.50
N THR A 164 -11.21 -1.63 -17.21
CA THR A 164 -10.40 -0.92 -16.21
C THR A 164 -11.18 -0.70 -14.91
N ALA A 165 -10.92 -1.53 -13.91
CA ALA A 165 -11.57 -1.53 -12.59
C ALA A 165 -13.11 -1.41 -12.65
N PRO A 166 -13.81 -2.34 -13.32
CA PRO A 166 -15.22 -2.16 -13.71
C PRO A 166 -16.20 -1.98 -12.55
N LYS A 167 -15.87 -2.46 -11.35
CA LYS A 167 -16.71 -2.33 -10.15
C LYS A 167 -16.33 -1.15 -9.26
N LEU A 168 -15.36 -0.32 -9.66
CA LEU A 168 -14.89 0.79 -8.85
C LEU A 168 -16.04 1.78 -8.62
N ARG A 169 -16.21 2.19 -7.36
CA ARG A 169 -17.23 3.14 -6.90
C ARG A 169 -16.63 4.33 -6.20
N GLU A 170 -15.46 4.17 -5.60
CA GLU A 170 -14.80 5.19 -4.81
C GLU A 170 -13.31 5.19 -5.13
N LEU A 171 -12.82 6.36 -5.55
CA LEU A 171 -11.42 6.64 -5.81
C LEU A 171 -11.03 7.90 -5.05
N ASN A 172 -10.27 7.72 -3.97
CA ASN A 172 -9.74 8.82 -3.18
C ASN A 172 -8.27 9.05 -3.51
N LEU A 173 -7.97 10.22 -4.07
CA LEU A 173 -6.64 10.69 -4.46
C LEU A 173 -6.28 12.01 -3.77
N ARG A 174 -7.04 12.40 -2.73
CA ARG A 174 -6.80 13.63 -1.98
C ARG A 174 -5.34 13.76 -1.56
N GLY A 175 -4.78 14.97 -1.62
CA GLY A 175 -3.44 15.22 -1.10
C GLY A 175 -2.30 14.79 -2.02
N ASN A 176 -2.59 14.29 -3.22
CA ASN A 176 -1.63 14.13 -4.31
C ASN A 176 -1.54 15.45 -5.09
N VAL A 177 -0.80 16.43 -4.56
CA VAL A 177 -0.78 17.81 -5.08
C VAL A 177 -0.35 17.87 -6.56
N GLU A 178 0.74 17.17 -6.92
CA GLU A 178 1.26 17.16 -8.29
C GLU A 178 0.28 16.50 -9.29
N LEU A 179 -0.59 15.60 -8.83
CA LEU A 179 -1.65 15.03 -9.66
C LEU A 179 -2.68 16.09 -10.03
N VAL A 180 -3.14 16.87 -9.06
CA VAL A 180 -4.15 17.91 -9.28
C VAL A 180 -3.58 19.03 -10.17
N ASP A 181 -2.34 19.44 -9.91
CA ASP A 181 -1.65 20.42 -10.74
C ASP A 181 -1.43 19.92 -12.18
N GLY A 182 -1.04 18.64 -12.33
CA GLY A 182 -0.86 18.00 -13.63
C GLY A 182 -2.14 18.00 -14.46
N LEU A 183 -3.28 17.66 -13.84
CA LEU A 183 -4.58 17.64 -14.53
C LEU A 183 -4.94 18.97 -15.19
N GLY A 184 -4.44 20.11 -14.68
CA GLY A 184 -4.61 21.43 -15.27
C GLY A 184 -6.07 21.68 -15.65
N ASP A 185 -6.32 22.18 -16.87
CA ASP A 185 -7.68 22.48 -17.35
C ASP A 185 -8.59 21.25 -17.51
N ARG A 186 -8.04 20.03 -17.56
CA ARG A 186 -8.82 18.79 -17.74
C ARG A 186 -9.53 18.35 -16.46
N TRP A 187 -9.18 18.90 -15.30
CA TRP A 187 -9.69 18.43 -14.01
C TRP A 187 -11.23 18.33 -13.96
N ARG A 188 -11.95 19.34 -14.49
CA ARG A 188 -13.42 19.35 -14.52
C ARG A 188 -13.97 18.23 -15.38
N ALA A 189 -13.40 18.04 -16.57
CA ALA A 189 -13.82 17.00 -17.50
C ALA A 189 -13.62 15.60 -16.89
N VAL A 190 -12.50 15.39 -16.19
CA VAL A 190 -12.22 14.14 -15.47
C VAL A 190 -13.23 13.91 -14.35
N VAL A 191 -13.48 14.91 -13.51
CA VAL A 191 -14.46 14.80 -12.41
C VAL A 191 -15.86 14.49 -12.94
N ASP A 192 -16.31 15.21 -13.97
CA ASP A 192 -17.62 14.99 -14.59
C ASP A 192 -17.74 13.61 -15.25
N ALA A 193 -16.69 13.16 -15.94
CA ALA A 193 -16.67 11.85 -16.58
C ALA A 193 -16.69 10.72 -15.55
N MET A 194 -15.93 10.84 -14.46
CA MET A 194 -15.93 9.88 -13.36
C MET A 194 -17.28 9.85 -12.62
N ALA A 195 -17.90 11.01 -12.43
CA ALA A 195 -19.26 11.10 -11.87
C ALA A 195 -20.30 10.43 -12.78
N LYS A 196 -20.22 10.61 -14.10
CA LYS A 196 -21.10 9.92 -15.09
C LYS A 196 -20.90 8.41 -15.07
N ARG A 197 -19.68 7.94 -14.83
CA ARG A 197 -19.37 6.53 -14.62
C ARG A 197 -19.94 5.98 -13.29
N GLY A 198 -20.37 6.85 -12.38
CA GLY A 198 -20.84 6.47 -11.05
C GLY A 198 -19.70 6.27 -10.04
N VAL A 199 -18.49 6.76 -10.34
CA VAL A 199 -17.34 6.73 -9.43
C VAL A 199 -17.27 8.03 -8.65
N ARG A 200 -17.30 7.94 -7.33
CA ARG A 200 -16.97 9.06 -6.45
C ARG A 200 -15.46 9.29 -6.48
N LEU A 201 -15.04 10.29 -7.24
CA LEU A 201 -13.66 10.77 -7.27
C LEU A 201 -13.47 11.87 -6.22
N THR A 202 -12.43 11.72 -5.39
CA THR A 202 -11.95 12.77 -4.47
C THR A 202 -10.53 13.13 -4.84
N LEU A 203 -10.26 14.42 -5.07
CA LEU A 203 -8.95 14.99 -5.45
C LEU A 203 -8.45 15.96 -4.37
#